data_AF-A0A2G9TM40-F1
#
_entry.id   AF-A0A2G9TM40-F1
#
_cell.length_a   1.000
_cell.length_b   1.000
_cell.length_c   1.000
_cell.angle_alpha   90.00
_cell.angle_beta   90.00
_cell.angle_gamma   90.00
#
_symmetry.space_group_name_H-M   'P 1'
#
loop_
_entity.id
_entity.type
_entity.pdbx_description
1 polymer ?
#
loop_
_entity_poly.entity_id
_entity_poly.type
_entity_poly.pdbx_seq_one_letter_code
_entity_poly.pdbx_strand_id
1 'polypeptide(L)' 'MILVLEANNLEWKDFDIRSVFKRFHNLYCNAISNPFHTFGDEIRSKSLLEAATQMISAHVEG' A
#
# COMPACT_ATOMS: atom_id res chain seq x y z
N MET A 1 3.40 -9.28 -0.76
CA MET A 1 3.37 -7.88 -0.30
C MET A 1 4.05 -7.82 1.04
N ILE A 2 4.98 -6.89 1.21
CA ILE A 2 5.79 -6.74 2.43
C ILE A 2 5.67 -5.28 2.86
N LEU A 3 5.38 -5.05 4.14
CA LEU A 3 5.44 -3.74 4.78
C LEU A 3 6.58 -3.78 5.79
N VAL A 4 7.47 -2.79 5.74
CA VAL A 4 8.59 -2.67 6.67
C VAL A 4 8.32 -1.45 7.55
N LEU A 5 8.32 -1.66 8.86
CA LEU A 5 8.11 -0.65 9.88
C LEU A 5 9.34 -0.60 10.78
N GLU A 6 9.65 0.56 11.35
CA GLU A 6 10.67 0.64 12.38
C GLU A 6 10.20 -0.06 13.66
N ALA A 7 11.08 -0.81 14.31
CA ALA A 7 10.72 -1.53 15.54
C ALA A 7 10.32 -0.59 16.69
N ASN A 8 10.78 0.67 16.66
CA ASN A 8 10.43 1.70 17.64
C ASN A 8 9.14 2.47 17.33
N ASN A 9 8.49 2.20 16.19
CA ASN A 9 7.24 2.85 15.80
C ASN A 9 6.06 2.26 16.59
N LEU A 10 5.91 2.67 17.86
CA LEU A 10 4.85 2.21 18.77
C LEU A 10 3.45 2.76 18.43
N GLU A 11 3.39 3.71 17.51
CA GLU A 11 2.16 4.40 17.11
C GLU A 11 1.29 3.54 16.18
N TRP A 12 1.93 2.64 15.44
CA TRP A 12 1.27 1.72 14.53
C TRP A 12 0.65 0.56 15.31
N LYS A 13 -0.67 0.57 15.42
CA LYS A 13 -1.41 -0.55 15.99
C LYS A 13 -1.65 -1.61 14.92
N ASP A 14 -1.83 -2.86 15.34
CA ASP A 14 -2.20 -3.97 14.46
C ASP A 14 -3.40 -3.65 13.56
N PHE A 15 -4.35 -2.86 14.08
CA PHE A 15 -5.52 -2.43 13.31
C PHE A 15 -5.14 -1.56 12.12
N ASP A 16 -4.26 -0.57 12.31
CA ASP A 16 -3.78 0.32 11.26
C ASP A 16 -2.98 -0.45 10.20
N ILE A 17 -2.10 -1.35 10.65
CA ILE A 17 -1.30 -2.22 9.77
C ILE A 17 -2.23 -3.06 8.89
N ARG A 18 -3.23 -3.73 9.48
CA ARG A 18 -4.22 -4.52 8.71
C ARG A 18 -5.01 -3.66 7.74
N SER A 19 -5.37 -2.43 8.13
CA SER A 19 -6.10 -1.49 7.28
C SER A 19 -5.28 -1.10 6.04
N VAL A 20 -4.01 -0.74 6.23
CA VAL A 20 -3.08 -0.42 5.14
C VAL A 20 -2.89 -1.63 4.22
N PHE A 21 -2.64 -2.82 4.78
CA PHE A 21 -2.53 -4.06 3.99
C PHE A 21 -3.78 -4.30 3.15
N LYS A 22 -4.97 -4.23 3.76
CA LYS A 22 -6.23 -4.47 3.05
C LYS A 22 -6.44 -3.46 1.92
N ARG A 23 -6.22 -2.17 2.19
CA ARG A 23 -6.44 -1.11 1.20
C ARG A 23 -5.43 -1.18 0.06
N PHE A 24 -4.14 -1.39 0.35
CA PHE A 24 -3.12 -1.57 -0.68
C PHE A 24 -3.39 -2.82 -1.51
N HIS A 25 -3.72 -3.96 -0.88
CA HIS A 25 -4.00 -5.20 -1.60
C HIS A 25 -5.13 -5.05 -2.60
N ASN A 26 -6.22 -4.35 -2.23
CA ASN A 26 -7.33 -4.08 -3.16
C ASN A 26 -6.86 -3.25 -4.37
N LEU A 27 -6.07 -2.20 -4.16
CA LEU A 27 -5.55 -1.39 -5.26
C LEU A 27 -4.58 -2.16 -6.15
N TYR A 28 -3.74 -3.02 -5.56
CA TYR A 28 -2.87 -3.92 -6.30
C TYR A 28 -3.66 -4.89 -7.17
N CYS A 29 -4.68 -5.55 -6.61
CA CYS A 29 -5.58 -6.44 -7.34
C CYS A 29 -6.25 -5.73 -8.53
N ASN A 30 -6.71 -4.49 -8.33
CA ASN A 30 -7.27 -3.68 -9.41
C ASN A 30 -6.23 -3.37 -10.51
N ALA A 31 -4.99 -3.08 -10.13
CA ALA A 31 -3.92 -2.79 -11.09
C ALA A 31 -3.52 -4.02 -11.92
N ILE A 32 -3.40 -5.19 -11.30
CA ILE A 32 -3.04 -6.43 -12.02
C ILE A 32 -4.20 -7.01 -12.83
N SER A 33 -5.45 -6.69 -12.47
CA SER A 33 -6.64 -7.12 -13.21
C SER A 33 -6.90 -6.26 -14.45
N ASN A 34 -6.07 -5.23 -14.69
CA ASN A 34 -6.16 -4.42 -15.89
C ASN A 34 -5.77 -5.26 -17.12
N PRO A 35 -6.63 -5.39 -18.15
CA PRO A 35 -6.35 -6.22 -19.32
C PRO A 35 -5.16 -5.73 -20.17
N PHE A 36 -4.72 -4.48 -19.96
CA PHE A 36 -3.55 -3.91 -20.63
C PHE A 36 -2.26 -4.05 -19.79
N HIS A 37 -2.34 -4.60 -18.59
CA HIS A 37 -1.18 -4.92 -17.78
C HIS A 37 -0.66 -6.31 -18.15
N THR A 38 0.64 -6.41 -18.38
CA THR A 38 1.31 -7.69 -18.63
C THR A 38 1.79 -8.26 -17.30
N PHE A 39 1.41 -9.50 -16.99
CA PHE A 39 1.84 -10.17 -15.77
C PHE A 39 3.37 -10.29 -15.71
N GLY A 40 3.94 -9.98 -14.55
CA GLY A 40 5.40 -10.00 -14.33
C GLY A 40 6.08 -8.66 -14.58
N ASP A 41 5.43 -7.74 -15.31
CA ASP A 41 5.93 -6.38 -15.45
C ASP A 41 5.70 -5.55 -14.19
N GLU A 42 6.52 -4.51 -14.05
CA GLU A 42 6.38 -3.51 -13.01
C GLU A 42 5.04 -2.77 -13.11
N ILE A 43 4.32 -2.62 -12.00
CA ILE A 43 3.09 -1.83 -11.94
C ILE A 43 3.44 -0.34 -11.86
N ARG A 44 3.13 0.42 -12.92
CA ARG A 44 3.43 1.87 -13.04
C ARG A 44 2.21 2.78 -12.83
N SER A 45 1.24 2.34 -12.03
CA SER A 45 0.03 3.12 -11.76
C SER A 45 0.31 4.30 -10.84
N LYS A 46 0.14 5.53 -11.37
CA LYS A 46 0.28 6.77 -10.58
C LYS A 46 -0.69 6.80 -9.39
N SER A 47 -1.95 6.44 -9.62
CA SER A 47 -2.97 6.44 -8.57
C SER A 47 -2.69 5.42 -7.47
N LEU A 48 -2.09 4.28 -7.80
CA LEU A 48 -1.63 3.30 -6.81
C LEU A 48 -0.51 3.90 -5.94
N LEU A 49 0.48 4.54 -6.57
CA LEU A 49 1.60 5.18 -5.88
C LEU A 49 1.13 6.32 -4.95
N GLU A 50 0.25 7.19 -5.45
CA GLU A 50 -0.31 8.29 -4.67
C GLU A 50 -1.10 7.78 -3.46
N ALA A 51 -1.96 6.78 -3.65
CA ALA A 51 -2.73 6.19 -2.57
C ALA A 51 -1.84 5.50 -1.53
N ALA A 52 -0.81 4.78 -1.96
CA ALA A 52 0.16 4.15 -1.06
C ALA A 52 0.94 5.19 -0.24
N THR A 53 1.35 6.29 -0.89
CA THR A 53 2.03 7.41 -0.22
C THR A 53 1.13 8.02 0.85
N GLN A 54 -0.12 8.34 0.51
CA GLN A 54 -1.09 8.89 1.47
C GLN A 54 -1.35 7.96 2.66
N MET A 55 -1.41 6.64 2.45
CA MET A 55 -1.60 5.68 3.54
C MET A 55 -0.44 5.66 4.53
N ILE A 56 0.78 5.90 4.08
CA ILE A 56 1.98 5.92 4.93
C ILE A 56 2.12 7.29 5.60
N SER A 57 1.95 8.38 4.85
CA SER A 57 2.11 9.75 5.35
C SER A 57 1.05 10.15 6.37
N ALA A 58 -0.19 9.64 6.25
CA ALA A 58 -1.26 9.94 7.21
C ALA A 58 -0.95 9.49 8.65
N HIS A 59 0.05 8.64 8.84
CA HIS A 59 0.50 8.14 10.15
C HIS A 59 1.86 8.68 10.58
N VAL A 60 2.53 9.53 9.78
CA VAL A 60 3.83 10.15 10.13
C VAL A 60 3.66 11.50 10.84
N GLU A 61 2.46 12.10 10.78
CA GLU A 61 2.13 13.39 11.42
C GLU A 61 1.25 13.25 12.68
N GLY A 62 1.07 12.02 13.18
CA GLY A 62 0.27 11.71 14.37
C GLY A 62 1.03 11.85 15.68
#